data_AF-A0A952NMU9-F1
#
_entry.id   AF-A0A952NMU9-F1
#
_cell.length_a   1.000
_cell.length_b   1.000
_cell.length_c   1.000
_cell.angle_alpha   90.00
_cell.angle_beta   90.00
_cell.angle_gamma   90.00
#
_symmetry.space_group_name_H-M   'P 1'
#
loop_
_entity.id
_entity.type
_entity.pdbx_description
1 polymer ?
#
loop_
_entity_poly.entity_id
_entity_poly.type
_entity_poly.pdbx_seq_one_letter_code
_entity_poly.pdbx_strand_id
1 'polypeptide(L)'
;MKDKTLILIEKGDWIFDLIGPLFKGGLTARIGNEICNPQFPMMEITLQSYGVASHGLTALPRSGRFLNMEEAAPDQRNTLLRLSKSIFTQAAPVSLSPWRKEQVRNAESFIEQYAKQTRQHLEKWISSYLLIENVSFRSASSPHAFGCIFFGENMDRLDCKHLAVSIVHEMAHQELFLFNVLDRLVKENADFSLVHAPFQGIVRPPIGRLHSLYALFRMVEFEKQSGLPHERHQQLIFDTIDSFQNCELTDFASKLIHTIKARTEAEQSYRGLYA
;
A
#
# COMPACT_ATOMS: atom_id res chain seq x y z
N MET A 1 -0.05 -4.40 -21.42
CA MET A 1 0.17 -4.43 -19.95
C MET A 1 -1.08 -4.02 -19.21
N LYS A 2 -1.68 -2.87 -19.55
CA LYS A 2 -2.96 -2.38 -19.00
C LYS A 2 -4.07 -3.45 -19.03
N ASP A 3 -4.32 -4.10 -20.17
CA ASP A 3 -5.38 -5.13 -20.26
C ASP A 3 -5.11 -6.33 -19.35
N LYS A 4 -3.87 -6.84 -19.32
CA LYS A 4 -3.47 -7.91 -18.40
C LYS A 4 -3.67 -7.50 -16.93
N THR A 5 -3.45 -6.22 -16.63
CA THR A 5 -3.65 -5.68 -15.28
C THR A 5 -5.13 -5.67 -14.92
N LEU A 6 -6.00 -5.22 -15.82
CA LEU A 6 -7.46 -5.25 -15.62
C LEU A 6 -7.98 -6.67 -15.44
N ILE A 7 -7.48 -7.64 -16.21
CA ILE A 7 -7.85 -9.07 -16.07
C ILE A 7 -7.48 -9.61 -14.69
N LEU A 8 -6.33 -9.21 -14.12
CA LEU A 8 -5.95 -9.62 -12.76
C LEU A 8 -6.88 -9.00 -11.72
N ILE A 9 -7.20 -7.71 -11.85
CA ILE A 9 -8.15 -7.05 -10.93
C ILE A 9 -9.55 -7.65 -11.00
N GLU A 10 -10.01 -8.02 -12.20
CA GLU A 10 -11.28 -8.73 -12.39
C GLU A 10 -11.33 -10.07 -11.65
N LYS A 11 -10.18 -10.71 -11.41
CA LYS A 11 -10.06 -11.96 -10.65
C LYS A 11 -9.81 -11.76 -9.16
N GLY A 12 -9.66 -10.51 -8.71
CA GLY A 12 -9.22 -10.20 -7.35
C GLY A 12 -7.71 -10.40 -7.11
N ASP A 13 -6.93 -10.68 -8.17
CA ASP A 13 -5.48 -10.94 -8.07
C ASP A 13 -4.68 -9.65 -7.87
N TRP A 14 -3.51 -9.76 -7.25
CA TRP A 14 -2.53 -8.67 -7.14
C TRP A 14 -1.70 -8.53 -8.41
N ILE A 15 -1.31 -7.30 -8.72
CA ILE A 15 -0.54 -6.93 -9.92
C ILE A 15 0.95 -6.73 -9.63
N PHE A 16 1.37 -6.86 -8.36
CA PHE A 16 2.76 -6.65 -7.94
C PHE A 16 3.75 -7.44 -8.80
N ASP A 17 3.46 -8.71 -9.10
CA ASP A 17 4.37 -9.55 -9.89
C ASP A 17 4.40 -9.21 -11.37
N LEU A 18 3.36 -8.54 -11.88
CA LEU A 18 3.29 -8.09 -13.27
C LEU A 18 4.08 -6.78 -13.48
N ILE A 19 3.94 -5.81 -12.57
CA ILE A 19 4.49 -4.45 -12.74
C ILE A 19 5.74 -4.21 -11.88
N GLY A 20 5.78 -4.79 -10.68
CA GLY A 20 6.85 -4.60 -9.71
C GLY A 20 8.26 -4.87 -10.25
N PRO A 21 8.51 -5.92 -11.07
CA PRO A 21 9.84 -6.14 -11.65
C PRO A 21 10.29 -5.00 -12.57
N LEU A 22 9.38 -4.43 -13.35
CA LEU A 22 9.66 -3.30 -14.24
C LEU A 22 9.91 -2.02 -13.44
N PHE A 23 9.10 -1.80 -12.40
CA PHE A 23 9.30 -0.70 -11.47
C PHE A 23 10.68 -0.79 -10.80
N LYS A 24 11.04 -1.96 -10.26
CA LYS A 24 12.37 -2.23 -9.67
C LYS A 24 13.48 -1.96 -10.69
N GLY A 25 13.36 -2.46 -11.92
CA GLY A 25 14.33 -2.22 -12.99
C GLY A 25 14.51 -0.74 -13.31
N GLY A 26 13.41 0.02 -13.37
CA GLY A 26 13.43 1.47 -13.58
C GLY A 26 14.12 2.22 -12.43
N LEU A 27 13.87 1.83 -11.17
CA LEU A 27 14.54 2.42 -10.02
C LEU A 27 16.05 2.10 -10.01
N THR A 28 16.43 0.85 -10.28
CA THR A 28 17.84 0.43 -10.41
C THR A 28 18.56 1.21 -11.51
N ALA A 29 17.93 1.38 -12.66
CA ALA A 29 18.51 2.16 -13.76
C ALA A 29 18.77 3.63 -13.39
N ARG A 30 17.91 4.23 -12.56
CA ARG A 30 18.09 5.62 -12.06
C ARG A 30 19.28 5.75 -11.09
N ILE A 31 19.57 4.71 -10.31
CA ILE A 31 20.71 4.70 -9.37
C ILE A 31 22.04 4.53 -10.12
N GLY A 32 22.02 3.79 -11.24
CA GLY A 32 23.20 3.45 -12.03
C GLY A 32 23.73 2.03 -11.72
N ASN A 33 24.14 1.32 -12.77
CA ASN A 33 24.48 -0.11 -12.71
C ASN A 33 25.74 -0.43 -11.89
N GLU A 34 26.64 0.53 -11.68
CA GLU A 34 27.90 0.33 -10.95
C GLU A 34 27.71 0.35 -9.41
N ILE A 35 26.55 0.82 -8.92
CA ILE A 35 26.31 1.11 -7.50
C ILE A 35 25.22 0.20 -6.91
N CYS A 36 24.30 -0.31 -7.74
CA CYS A 36 23.12 -1.03 -7.27
C CYS A 36 23.40 -2.52 -7.04
N ASN A 37 23.25 -2.99 -5.79
CA ASN A 37 23.13 -4.41 -5.52
C ASN A 37 21.69 -4.87 -5.87
N PRO A 38 21.48 -5.73 -6.88
CA PRO A 38 20.14 -6.16 -7.31
C PRO A 38 19.41 -7.00 -6.26
N GLN A 39 20.14 -7.52 -5.27
CA GLN A 39 19.58 -8.24 -4.12
C GLN A 39 19.05 -7.31 -3.03
N PHE A 40 19.27 -5.98 -3.15
CA PHE A 40 18.69 -5.04 -2.20
C PHE A 40 17.17 -5.13 -2.20
N PRO A 41 16.55 -5.08 -1.01
CA PRO A 41 15.11 -5.05 -0.92
C PRO A 41 14.53 -3.75 -1.47
N MET A 42 13.23 -3.76 -1.79
CA MET A 42 12.58 -2.68 -2.54
C MET A 42 12.72 -1.31 -1.86
N MET A 43 12.65 -1.26 -0.53
CA MET A 43 12.72 0.01 0.21
C MET A 43 14.07 0.70 -0.01
N GLU A 44 15.18 -0.03 0.05
CA GLU A 44 16.52 0.52 -0.13
C GLU A 44 16.74 1.04 -1.54
N ILE A 45 16.31 0.27 -2.55
CA ILE A 45 16.37 0.71 -3.95
C ILE A 45 15.55 1.99 -4.12
N THR A 46 14.38 2.05 -3.50
CA THR A 46 13.49 3.20 -3.59
C THR A 46 14.11 4.44 -2.93
N LEU A 47 14.66 4.31 -1.72
CA LEU A 47 15.29 5.41 -1.00
C LEU A 47 16.48 6.01 -1.77
N GLN A 48 17.30 5.15 -2.39
CA GLN A 48 18.42 5.62 -3.22
C GLN A 48 17.92 6.29 -4.50
N SER A 49 16.96 5.67 -5.20
CA SER A 49 16.43 6.19 -6.47
C SER A 49 15.77 7.57 -6.32
N TYR A 50 15.14 7.84 -5.18
CA TYR A 50 14.54 9.15 -4.87
C TYR A 50 15.49 10.11 -4.15
N GLY A 51 16.77 9.78 -4.00
CA GLY A 51 17.76 10.64 -3.33
C GLY A 51 17.52 10.85 -1.83
N VAL A 52 16.68 10.01 -1.21
CA VAL A 52 16.43 10.02 0.25
C VAL A 52 17.58 9.37 1.01
N ALA A 53 18.35 8.50 0.36
CA ALA A 53 19.59 7.91 0.86
C ALA A 53 20.76 8.32 -0.05
N SER A 54 21.95 8.51 0.51
CA SER A 54 23.17 8.66 -0.30
C SER A 54 23.50 7.37 -1.06
N HIS A 55 24.12 7.54 -2.23
CA HIS A 55 24.62 6.43 -3.04
C HIS A 55 25.62 5.61 -2.22
N GLY A 56 25.50 4.27 -2.25
CA GLY A 56 26.41 3.37 -1.53
C GLY A 56 26.10 3.13 -0.05
N LEU A 57 24.94 3.57 0.46
CA LEU A 57 24.49 3.19 1.81
C LEU A 57 24.37 1.67 1.92
N THR A 58 24.95 1.12 2.99
CA THR A 58 24.80 -0.27 3.41
C THR A 58 23.32 -0.57 3.72
N ALA A 59 22.93 -1.85 3.58
CA ALA A 59 21.57 -2.32 3.82
C ALA A 59 21.00 -1.75 5.15
N LEU A 60 19.71 -1.38 5.14
CA LEU A 60 19.06 -0.83 6.33
C LEU A 60 19.16 -1.81 7.50
N PRO A 61 19.21 -1.30 8.75
CA PRO A 61 19.41 -2.13 9.93
C PRO A 61 18.16 -2.96 10.16
N ARG A 62 18.28 -4.28 10.02
CA ARG A 62 17.14 -5.21 9.98
C ARG A 62 17.36 -6.43 10.83
N SER A 63 16.32 -6.81 11.56
CA SER A 63 16.14 -8.14 12.13
C SER A 63 14.93 -8.78 11.42
N GLY A 64 15.21 -9.59 10.40
CA GLY A 64 14.19 -10.08 9.46
C GLY A 64 13.52 -8.92 8.71
N ARG A 65 12.20 -8.78 8.84
CA ARG A 65 11.40 -7.72 8.21
C ARG A 65 11.22 -6.48 9.09
N PHE A 66 11.80 -6.44 10.29
CA PHE A 66 11.65 -5.31 11.21
C PHE A 66 12.90 -4.43 11.16
N LEU A 67 12.72 -3.13 10.91
CA LEU A 67 13.82 -2.18 11.03
C LEU A 67 14.21 -2.03 12.51
N ASN A 68 15.52 -2.07 12.78
CA ASN A 68 16.07 -1.95 14.13
C ASN A 68 16.84 -0.64 14.30
N MET A 69 16.19 0.35 14.91
CA MET A 69 16.76 1.68 15.16
C MET A 69 17.87 1.67 16.22
N GLU A 70 17.89 0.68 17.11
CA GLU A 70 18.92 0.54 18.16
C GLU A 70 20.28 0.17 17.56
N GLU A 71 20.27 -0.69 16.53
CA GLU A 71 21.47 -1.14 15.81
C GLU A 71 21.80 -0.25 14.59
N ALA A 72 20.95 0.73 14.29
CA ALA A 72 21.13 1.62 13.15
C ALA A 72 22.38 2.49 13.26
N ALA A 73 23.21 2.47 12.23
CA ALA A 73 24.32 3.42 12.09
C ALA A 73 23.79 4.88 11.98
N PRO A 74 24.59 5.89 12.35
CA PRO A 74 24.15 7.30 12.32
C PRO A 74 23.52 7.73 10.98
N ASP A 75 24.11 7.35 9.84
CA ASP A 75 23.58 7.72 8.52
C ASP A 75 22.26 7.02 8.18
N GLN A 76 22.07 5.79 8.66
CA GLN A 76 20.80 5.06 8.51
C GLN A 76 19.70 5.71 9.35
N ARG A 77 20.02 6.09 10.60
CA ARG A 77 19.09 6.83 11.47
C ARG A 77 18.68 8.16 10.83
N ASN A 78 19.66 8.92 10.32
CA ASN A 78 19.40 10.19 9.66
C ASN A 78 18.54 10.03 8.40
N THR A 79 18.79 8.99 7.61
CA THR A 79 17.98 8.65 6.43
C THR A 79 16.53 8.36 6.80
N LEU A 80 16.31 7.47 7.78
CA LEU A 80 14.97 7.10 8.23
C LEU A 80 14.26 8.28 8.90
N LEU A 81 14.96 9.12 9.65
CA LEU A 81 14.39 10.32 10.25
C LEU A 81 13.97 11.33 9.17
N ARG A 82 14.81 11.56 8.16
CA ARG A 82 14.49 12.46 7.03
C ARG A 82 13.29 11.94 6.24
N LEU A 83 13.25 10.63 5.98
CA LEU A 83 12.11 9.98 5.33
C LEU A 83 10.83 10.21 6.16
N SER A 84 10.83 9.82 7.43
CA SER A 84 9.67 9.95 8.31
C SER A 84 9.21 11.40 8.43
N LYS A 85 10.14 12.36 8.54
CA LYS A 85 9.84 13.80 8.60
C LYS A 85 9.30 14.39 7.31
N SER A 86 9.65 13.81 6.15
CA SER A 86 9.07 14.22 4.88
C SER A 86 7.62 13.77 4.70
N ILE A 87 7.20 12.74 5.46
CA ILE A 87 5.81 12.29 5.52
C ILE A 87 5.07 13.04 6.64
N PHE A 88 5.66 13.16 7.83
CA PHE A 88 5.07 13.83 8.99
C PHE A 88 6.12 14.61 9.79
N THR A 89 5.96 15.93 9.91
CA THR A 89 7.01 16.82 10.48
C THR A 89 7.48 16.44 11.89
N GLN A 90 6.59 15.91 12.74
CA GLN A 90 6.90 15.52 14.12
C GLN A 90 7.37 14.08 14.28
N ALA A 91 7.41 13.30 13.19
CA ALA A 91 7.68 11.87 13.24
C ALA A 91 9.07 11.54 13.83
N ALA A 92 9.08 10.50 14.67
CA ALA A 92 10.30 9.87 15.17
C ALA A 92 10.30 8.37 14.83
N PRO A 93 11.24 7.88 13.99
CA PRO A 93 11.35 6.45 13.71
C PRO A 93 11.95 5.71 14.91
N VAL A 94 11.30 4.62 15.33
CA VAL A 94 11.73 3.76 16.45
C VAL A 94 11.61 2.27 16.09
N SER A 95 12.30 1.42 16.84
CA SER A 95 12.15 -0.04 16.72
C SER A 95 10.77 -0.48 17.22
N LEU A 96 10.16 -1.47 16.57
CA LEU A 96 9.03 -2.16 17.18
C LEU A 96 9.51 -2.93 18.42
N SER A 97 8.75 -2.81 19.53
CA SER A 97 8.96 -3.64 20.72
C SER A 97 8.71 -5.14 20.40
N PRO A 98 9.24 -6.07 21.20
CA PRO A 98 9.02 -7.51 20.99
C PRO A 98 7.53 -7.89 20.87
N TRP A 99 6.68 -7.31 21.71
CA TRP A 99 5.24 -7.55 21.67
C TRP A 99 4.58 -7.00 20.38
N ARG A 100 4.93 -5.79 19.93
CA ARG A 100 4.43 -5.25 18.65
C ARG A 100 4.88 -6.08 17.46
N LYS A 101 6.13 -6.57 17.46
CA LYS A 101 6.62 -7.51 16.44
C LYS A 101 5.77 -8.77 16.40
N GLU A 102 5.38 -9.29 17.56
CA GLU A 102 4.52 -10.47 17.67
C GLU A 102 3.10 -10.21 17.16
N GLN A 103 2.51 -9.04 17.44
CA GLN A 103 1.22 -8.65 16.87
C GLN A 103 1.27 -8.62 15.33
N VAL A 104 2.33 -8.06 14.75
CA VAL A 104 2.51 -8.04 13.29
C VAL A 104 2.62 -9.46 12.74
N ARG A 105 3.41 -10.34 13.37
CA ARG A 105 3.50 -11.76 12.95
C ARG A 105 2.15 -12.47 13.03
N ASN A 106 1.38 -12.25 14.09
CA ASN A 106 0.04 -12.83 14.23
C ASN A 106 -0.91 -12.33 13.14
N ALA A 107 -0.81 -11.05 12.75
CA ALA A 107 -1.56 -10.50 11.63
C ALA A 107 -1.12 -11.12 10.30
N GLU A 108 0.18 -11.31 10.07
CA GLU A 108 0.69 -12.00 8.87
C GLU A 108 0.22 -13.45 8.78
N SER A 109 0.25 -14.18 9.90
CA SER A 109 -0.27 -15.55 9.98
C SER A 109 -1.76 -15.61 9.69
N PHE A 110 -2.53 -14.61 10.15
CA PHE A 110 -3.95 -14.49 9.81
C PHE A 110 -4.15 -14.24 8.31
N ILE A 111 -3.33 -13.39 7.67
CA ILE A 111 -3.35 -13.21 6.22
C ILE A 111 -3.01 -14.53 5.50
N GLU A 112 -2.00 -15.27 5.95
CA GLU A 112 -1.61 -16.54 5.35
C GLU A 112 -2.74 -17.58 5.39
N GLN A 113 -3.44 -17.67 6.52
CA GLN A 113 -4.52 -18.62 6.73
C GLN A 113 -5.68 -18.44 5.75
N TYR A 114 -6.05 -17.19 5.45
CA TYR A 114 -7.25 -16.88 4.65
C TYR A 114 -6.96 -16.40 3.23
N ALA A 115 -5.77 -15.86 2.98
CA ALA A 115 -5.38 -15.20 1.74
C ALA A 115 -3.91 -15.50 1.38
N LYS A 116 -3.59 -16.78 1.16
CA LYS A 116 -2.23 -17.27 0.90
C LYS A 116 -1.49 -16.51 -0.21
N GLN A 117 -2.17 -16.14 -1.30
CA GLN A 117 -1.57 -15.37 -2.38
C GLN A 117 -1.22 -13.94 -1.93
N THR A 118 -2.08 -13.27 -1.16
CA THR A 118 -1.78 -11.98 -0.53
C THR A 118 -0.55 -12.09 0.36
N ARG A 119 -0.43 -13.17 1.14
CA ARG A 119 0.75 -13.44 1.97
C ARG A 119 2.03 -13.56 1.14
N GLN A 120 1.98 -14.26 0.00
CA GLN A 120 3.13 -14.41 -0.91
C GLN A 120 3.58 -13.06 -1.47
N HIS A 121 2.65 -12.21 -1.90
CA HIS A 121 2.98 -10.86 -2.37
C HIS A 121 3.52 -9.98 -1.25
N LEU A 122 2.95 -10.08 -0.04
CA LEU A 122 3.44 -9.39 1.15
C LEU A 122 4.92 -9.74 1.42
N GLU A 123 5.24 -11.04 1.40
CA GLU A 123 6.59 -11.57 1.63
C GLU A 123 7.60 -11.05 0.62
N LYS A 124 7.20 -11.00 -0.66
CA LYS A 124 8.06 -10.66 -1.78
C LYS A 124 8.29 -9.16 -1.92
N TRP A 125 7.25 -8.36 -1.72
CA TRP A 125 7.27 -6.93 -2.06
C TRP A 125 7.40 -6.03 -0.83
N ILE A 126 6.91 -6.45 0.33
CA ILE A 126 7.01 -5.67 1.57
C ILE A 126 8.19 -6.15 2.40
N SER A 127 9.35 -5.56 2.15
CA SER A 127 10.59 -5.87 2.85
C SER A 127 10.69 -5.37 4.29
N SER A 128 9.83 -4.45 4.73
CA SER A 128 10.01 -3.78 6.03
C SER A 128 8.77 -3.30 6.75
N TYR A 129 8.88 -3.36 8.07
CA TYR A 129 8.04 -2.66 9.03
C TYR A 129 8.89 -1.68 9.85
N LEU A 130 8.35 -0.48 10.04
CA LEU A 130 8.94 0.56 10.89
C LEU A 130 7.85 1.19 11.75
N LEU A 131 8.15 1.44 13.02
CA LEU A 131 7.27 2.21 13.88
C LEU A 131 7.67 3.69 13.81
N ILE A 132 6.67 4.55 13.72
CA ILE A 132 6.81 6.00 13.79
C ILE A 132 6.02 6.48 15.02
N GLU A 133 6.69 7.20 15.90
CA GLU A 133 6.09 7.87 17.06
C GLU A 133 5.75 9.34 16.75
N ASN A 134 4.94 9.95 17.63
CA ASN A 134 4.41 11.31 17.50
C ASN A 134 3.50 11.49 16.29
N VAL A 135 2.74 10.43 15.96
CA VAL A 135 1.81 10.40 14.82
C VAL A 135 0.54 9.67 15.19
N SER A 136 -0.60 10.21 14.75
CA SER A 136 -1.92 9.70 15.13
C SER A 136 -2.48 8.64 14.18
N PHE A 137 -1.76 8.24 13.13
CA PHE A 137 -2.23 7.20 12.21
C PHE A 137 -1.99 5.79 12.78
N ARG A 138 -2.67 4.80 12.20
CA ARG A 138 -2.48 3.38 12.55
C ARG A 138 -1.39 2.73 11.70
N SER A 139 -1.55 2.87 10.38
CA SER A 139 -0.54 2.51 9.39
C SER A 139 -0.43 3.59 8.31
N ALA A 140 0.69 3.56 7.58
CA ALA A 140 0.92 4.37 6.40
C ALA A 140 1.92 3.69 5.47
N SER A 141 1.96 4.17 4.23
CA SER A 141 2.93 3.79 3.20
C SER A 141 3.31 5.02 2.38
N SER A 142 4.46 4.95 1.69
CA SER A 142 4.95 6.07 0.89
C SER A 142 5.60 5.56 -0.41
N PRO A 143 5.39 6.26 -1.54
CA PRO A 143 6.07 5.89 -2.78
C PRO A 143 7.59 6.05 -2.68
N HIS A 144 8.09 6.91 -1.78
CA HIS A 144 9.52 7.09 -1.51
C HIS A 144 10.11 6.00 -0.58
N ALA A 145 9.27 5.11 -0.07
CA ALA A 145 9.66 3.99 0.78
C ALA A 145 8.92 2.70 0.38
N PHE A 146 8.73 2.50 -0.92
CA PHE A 146 8.06 1.34 -1.47
C PHE A 146 8.68 0.05 -0.92
N GLY A 147 7.85 -0.89 -0.48
CA GLY A 147 8.27 -2.08 0.23
C GLY A 147 8.43 -1.89 1.74
N CYS A 148 7.95 -0.77 2.30
CA CYS A 148 7.86 -0.56 3.74
C CYS A 148 6.44 -0.16 4.16
N ILE A 149 5.96 -0.77 5.23
CA ILE A 149 4.75 -0.35 5.95
C ILE A 149 5.19 0.34 7.24
N PHE A 150 4.71 1.57 7.43
CA PHE A 150 4.89 2.31 8.66
C PHE A 150 3.71 2.04 9.58
N PHE A 151 3.97 1.76 10.85
CA PHE A 151 2.95 1.76 11.89
C PHE A 151 3.09 3.04 12.73
N GLY A 152 1.95 3.55 13.19
CA GLY A 152 1.89 4.62 14.19
C GLY A 152 1.52 4.09 15.56
N GLU A 153 1.48 4.96 16.56
CA GLU A 153 1.19 4.60 17.95
C GLU A 153 -0.19 3.97 18.13
N ASN A 154 -1.14 4.29 17.24
CA ASN A 154 -2.48 3.73 17.26
C ASN A 154 -2.56 2.28 16.76
N MET A 155 -1.45 1.65 16.37
CA MET A 155 -1.42 0.21 16.02
C MET A 155 -1.85 -0.66 17.20
N ASP A 156 -1.54 -0.25 18.44
CA ASP A 156 -1.83 -1.03 19.65
C ASP A 156 -3.34 -1.15 19.94
N ARG A 157 -4.15 -0.32 19.27
CA ARG A 157 -5.62 -0.35 19.37
C ARG A 157 -6.25 -1.41 18.47
N LEU A 158 -5.46 -2.08 17.65
CA LEU A 158 -5.92 -3.10 16.72
C LEU A 158 -5.64 -4.50 17.28
N ASP A 159 -6.64 -5.37 17.20
CA ASP A 159 -6.38 -6.81 17.34
C ASP A 159 -5.68 -7.34 16.06
N CYS A 160 -5.32 -8.63 16.07
CA CYS A 160 -4.60 -9.24 14.94
C CYS A 160 -5.39 -9.18 13.62
N LYS A 161 -6.73 -9.26 13.66
CA LYS A 161 -7.58 -9.25 12.47
C LYS A 161 -7.61 -7.86 11.85
N HIS A 162 -7.82 -6.84 12.67
CA HIS A 162 -7.84 -5.45 12.20
C HIS A 162 -6.44 -4.98 11.78
N LEU A 163 -5.39 -5.47 12.44
CA LEU A 163 -4.01 -5.21 12.00
C LEU A 163 -3.71 -5.87 10.65
N ALA A 164 -4.22 -7.09 10.39
CA ALA A 164 -4.12 -7.75 9.09
C ALA A 164 -4.82 -6.94 7.98
N VAL A 165 -6.04 -6.44 8.25
CA VAL A 165 -6.75 -5.53 7.34
C VAL A 165 -5.93 -4.25 7.10
N SER A 166 -5.30 -3.69 8.14
CA SER A 166 -4.42 -2.52 8.01
C SER A 166 -3.19 -2.81 7.13
N ILE A 167 -2.59 -3.99 7.23
CA ILE A 167 -1.47 -4.40 6.38
C ILE A 167 -1.93 -4.52 4.92
N VAL A 168 -3.08 -5.14 4.66
CA VAL A 168 -3.67 -5.25 3.31
C VAL A 168 -4.00 -3.88 2.72
N HIS A 169 -4.50 -2.96 3.56
CA HIS A 169 -4.74 -1.57 3.17
C HIS A 169 -3.46 -0.88 2.68
N GLU A 170 -2.35 -1.00 3.41
CA GLU A 170 -1.09 -0.40 2.98
C GLU A 170 -0.48 -1.09 1.75
N MET A 171 -0.67 -2.41 1.62
CA MET A 171 -0.31 -3.10 0.38
C MET A 171 -1.09 -2.54 -0.81
N ALA A 172 -2.37 -2.25 -0.65
CA ALA A 172 -3.20 -1.67 -1.70
C ALA A 172 -2.72 -0.28 -2.13
N HIS A 173 -2.28 0.56 -1.19
CA HIS A 173 -1.66 1.84 -1.52
C HIS A 173 -0.36 1.66 -2.31
N GLN A 174 0.47 0.70 -1.94
CA GLN A 174 1.69 0.40 -2.70
C GLN A 174 1.38 -0.11 -4.11
N GLU A 175 0.39 -0.97 -4.25
CA GLU A 175 -0.07 -1.42 -5.56
C GLU A 175 -0.59 -0.24 -6.41
N LEU A 176 -1.30 0.71 -5.81
CA LEU A 176 -1.76 1.92 -6.50
C LEU A 176 -0.61 2.81 -7.00
N PHE A 177 0.52 2.85 -6.28
CA PHE A 177 1.72 3.51 -6.79
C PHE A 177 2.22 2.85 -8.09
N LEU A 178 2.15 1.51 -8.20
CA LEU A 178 2.53 0.79 -9.43
C LEU A 178 1.59 1.12 -10.59
N PHE A 179 0.28 1.23 -10.32
CA PHE A 179 -0.68 1.68 -11.33
C PHE A 179 -0.32 3.06 -11.88
N ASN A 180 -0.02 4.01 -10.99
CA ASN A 180 0.32 5.38 -11.40
C ASN A 180 1.67 5.47 -12.16
N VAL A 181 2.55 4.48 -12.01
CA VAL A 181 3.75 4.32 -12.83
C VAL A 181 3.41 3.78 -14.23
N LEU A 182 2.44 2.86 -14.33
CA LEU A 182 2.00 2.30 -15.61
C LEU A 182 1.24 3.30 -16.47
N ASP A 183 0.33 4.04 -15.84
CA ASP A 183 -0.46 5.09 -16.46
C ASP A 183 -0.83 6.12 -15.42
N ARG A 184 -0.87 7.38 -15.84
CA ARG A 184 -1.42 8.43 -15.01
C ARG A 184 -2.90 8.11 -14.77
N LEU A 185 -3.36 8.18 -13.53
CA LEU A 185 -4.74 7.78 -13.19
C LEU A 185 -5.74 8.93 -13.26
N VAL A 186 -5.28 10.16 -13.06
CA VAL A 186 -6.11 11.38 -13.03
C VAL A 186 -5.67 12.29 -14.17
N LYS A 187 -6.62 12.88 -14.90
CA LYS A 187 -6.30 13.86 -15.94
C LYS A 187 -5.67 15.12 -15.32
N GLU A 188 -4.72 15.72 -16.02
CA GLU A 188 -3.93 16.86 -15.50
C GLU A 188 -4.79 18.05 -15.07
N ASN A 189 -5.82 18.36 -15.85
CA ASN A 189 -6.78 19.42 -15.55
C ASN A 189 -7.66 19.15 -14.32
N ALA A 190 -7.63 17.95 -13.76
CA ALA A 190 -8.46 17.52 -12.64
C ALA A 190 -7.67 17.27 -11.35
N ASP A 191 -6.33 17.41 -11.35
CA ASP A 191 -5.48 17.08 -10.19
C ASP A 191 -5.91 17.73 -8.89
N PHE A 192 -6.41 18.95 -8.97
CA PHE A 192 -6.80 19.77 -7.83
C PHE A 192 -8.32 19.95 -7.74
N SER A 193 -9.10 19.21 -8.52
CA SER A 193 -10.57 19.22 -8.45
C SER A 193 -11.03 18.61 -7.12
N LEU A 194 -11.50 19.45 -6.19
CA LEU A 194 -11.92 19.00 -4.87
C LEU A 194 -13.40 18.62 -4.87
N VAL A 195 -13.67 17.33 -4.63
CA VAL A 195 -15.02 16.77 -4.49
C VAL A 195 -15.11 16.06 -3.14
N HIS A 196 -16.31 16.04 -2.54
CA HIS A 196 -16.54 15.31 -1.29
C HIS A 196 -16.16 13.84 -1.43
N ALA A 197 -15.34 13.33 -0.50
CA ALA A 197 -14.95 11.93 -0.41
C ALA A 197 -15.80 11.23 0.65
N PRO A 198 -16.72 10.32 0.27
CA PRO A 198 -17.66 9.68 1.20
C PRO A 198 -16.97 8.97 2.36
N PHE A 199 -15.82 8.33 2.10
CA PHE A 199 -15.09 7.58 3.11
C PHE A 199 -14.53 8.45 4.24
N GLN A 200 -13.92 9.58 3.92
CA GLN A 200 -13.33 10.48 4.93
C GLN A 200 -14.28 11.58 5.41
N GLY A 201 -15.40 11.80 4.72
CA GLY A 201 -16.35 12.88 5.04
C GLY A 201 -15.80 14.28 4.78
N ILE A 202 -14.73 14.41 3.98
CA ILE A 202 -14.08 15.69 3.63
C ILE A 202 -13.84 15.79 2.12
N VAL A 203 -13.59 16.99 1.61
CA VAL A 203 -13.23 17.19 0.20
C VAL A 203 -11.81 16.68 -0.09
N ARG A 204 -11.63 16.02 -1.23
CA ARG A 204 -10.35 15.45 -1.68
C ARG A 204 -10.18 15.60 -3.21
N PRO A 205 -8.94 15.69 -3.69
CA PRO A 205 -8.65 15.57 -5.12
C PRO A 205 -9.00 14.16 -5.63
N PRO A 206 -9.14 13.94 -6.95
CA PRO A 206 -9.54 12.64 -7.49
C PRO A 206 -8.55 11.53 -7.14
N ILE A 207 -7.24 11.83 -7.09
CA ILE A 207 -6.23 10.84 -6.69
C ILE A 207 -6.43 10.39 -5.24
N GLY A 208 -6.82 11.29 -4.34
CA GLY A 208 -7.12 10.95 -2.95
C GLY A 208 -8.35 10.04 -2.82
N ARG A 209 -9.37 10.27 -3.67
CA ARG A 209 -10.54 9.39 -3.75
C ARG A 209 -10.20 8.03 -4.35
N LEU A 210 -9.34 7.98 -5.38
CA LEU A 210 -8.83 6.73 -5.97
C LEU A 210 -8.06 5.89 -4.95
N HIS A 211 -7.19 6.52 -4.15
CA HIS A 211 -6.49 5.87 -3.05
C HIS A 211 -7.45 5.19 -2.07
N SER A 212 -8.51 5.91 -1.70
CA SER A 212 -9.52 5.42 -0.76
C SER A 212 -10.30 4.24 -1.35
N LEU A 213 -10.79 4.41 -2.59
CA LEU A 213 -11.51 3.38 -3.33
C LEU A 213 -10.69 2.11 -3.45
N TYR A 214 -9.43 2.23 -3.87
CA TYR A 214 -8.59 1.08 -4.15
C TYR A 214 -8.18 0.32 -2.88
N ALA A 215 -7.89 1.06 -1.80
CA ALA A 215 -7.61 0.45 -0.50
C ALA A 215 -8.85 -0.28 0.04
N LEU A 216 -10.04 0.33 -0.04
CA LEU A 216 -11.31 -0.30 0.34
C LEU A 216 -11.57 -1.57 -0.47
N PHE A 217 -11.33 -1.56 -1.78
CA PHE A 217 -11.48 -2.74 -2.63
C PHE A 217 -10.64 -3.92 -2.12
N ARG A 218 -9.35 -3.71 -1.84
CA ARG A 218 -8.47 -4.77 -1.32
C ARG A 218 -8.86 -5.22 0.09
N MET A 219 -9.30 -4.28 0.94
CA MET A 219 -9.83 -4.63 2.26
C MET A 219 -11.06 -5.53 2.13
N VAL A 220 -12.04 -5.17 1.29
CA VAL A 220 -13.26 -5.95 1.08
C VAL A 220 -12.94 -7.36 0.54
N GLU A 221 -12.04 -7.48 -0.44
CA GLU A 221 -11.64 -8.80 -0.95
C GLU A 221 -11.03 -9.68 0.17
N PHE A 222 -10.20 -9.10 1.04
CA PHE A 222 -9.61 -9.83 2.16
C PHE A 222 -10.63 -10.14 3.27
N GLU A 223 -11.49 -9.17 3.63
CA GLU A 223 -12.53 -9.33 4.65
C GLU A 223 -13.50 -10.44 4.24
N LYS A 224 -13.89 -10.52 2.97
CA LYS A 224 -14.69 -11.62 2.43
C LYS A 224 -14.00 -12.97 2.60
N GLN A 225 -12.74 -13.09 2.19
CA GLN A 225 -11.96 -14.34 2.29
C GLN A 225 -11.78 -14.81 3.74
N SER A 226 -11.69 -13.86 4.67
CA SER A 226 -11.49 -14.12 6.10
C SER A 226 -12.78 -14.17 6.93
N GLY A 227 -13.95 -13.98 6.31
CA GLY A 227 -15.25 -13.99 6.99
C GLY A 227 -15.46 -12.79 7.92
N LEU A 228 -14.77 -11.67 7.68
CA LEU A 228 -14.96 -10.43 8.42
C LEU A 228 -16.11 -9.60 7.84
N PRO A 229 -16.74 -8.72 8.65
CA PRO A 229 -17.73 -7.76 8.16
C PRO A 229 -17.13 -6.84 7.10
N HIS A 230 -17.83 -6.65 5.98
CA HIS A 230 -17.33 -5.90 4.82
C HIS A 230 -18.40 -5.02 4.15
N GLU A 231 -19.66 -5.15 4.54
CA GLU A 231 -20.82 -4.53 3.90
C GLU A 231 -20.70 -3.00 3.89
N ARG A 232 -20.21 -2.42 5.00
CA ARG A 232 -19.96 -0.98 5.09
C ARG A 232 -18.86 -0.53 4.14
N HIS A 233 -17.74 -1.25 4.08
CA HIS A 233 -16.65 -0.91 3.16
C HIS A 233 -17.07 -1.08 1.70
N GLN A 234 -17.86 -2.10 1.41
CA GLN A 234 -18.44 -2.33 0.09
C GLN A 234 -19.36 -1.18 -0.33
N GLN A 235 -20.24 -0.69 0.56
CA GLN A 235 -21.07 0.46 0.24
C GLN A 235 -20.21 1.71 -0.06
N LEU A 236 -19.17 1.95 0.74
CA LEU A 236 -18.25 3.06 0.54
C LEU A 236 -17.47 3.00 -0.78
N ILE A 237 -17.19 1.79 -1.31
CA ILE A 237 -16.65 1.61 -2.66
C ILE A 237 -17.63 2.21 -3.66
N PHE A 238 -18.90 1.79 -3.64
CA PHE A 238 -19.91 2.27 -4.60
C PHE A 238 -20.12 3.78 -4.49
N ASP A 239 -20.28 4.31 -3.27
CA ASP A 239 -20.43 5.75 -3.04
C ASP A 239 -19.24 6.55 -3.58
N THR A 240 -18.02 6.02 -3.41
CA THR A 240 -16.80 6.66 -3.91
C THR A 240 -16.73 6.61 -5.44
N ILE A 241 -17.14 5.51 -6.06
CA ILE A 241 -17.21 5.37 -7.53
C ILE A 241 -18.18 6.42 -8.11
N ASP A 242 -19.36 6.54 -7.52
CA ASP A 242 -20.40 7.46 -7.98
C ASP A 242 -20.02 8.94 -7.77
N SER A 243 -19.00 9.22 -6.94
CA SER A 243 -18.48 10.57 -6.75
C SER A 243 -17.58 11.08 -7.89
N PHE A 244 -17.04 10.20 -8.74
CA PHE A 244 -16.14 10.60 -9.82
C PHE A 244 -16.89 11.24 -10.99
N GLN A 245 -16.36 12.36 -11.48
CA GLN A 245 -16.89 13.02 -12.67
C GLN A 245 -16.21 12.48 -13.95
N ASN A 246 -16.94 12.45 -15.06
CA ASN A 246 -16.47 11.89 -16.35
C ASN A 246 -15.18 12.55 -16.90
N CYS A 247 -14.83 13.75 -16.44
CA CYS A 247 -13.65 14.48 -16.86
C CYS A 247 -12.43 14.31 -15.95
N GLU A 248 -12.53 13.59 -14.83
CA GLU A 248 -11.45 13.52 -13.83
C GLU A 248 -10.44 12.41 -14.11
N LEU A 249 -10.89 11.27 -14.63
CA LEU A 249 -10.09 10.06 -14.76
C LEU A 249 -9.57 9.86 -16.18
N THR A 250 -8.40 9.24 -16.30
CA THR A 250 -7.91 8.72 -17.58
C THR A 250 -8.69 7.49 -18.02
N ASP A 251 -8.64 7.13 -19.30
CA ASP A 251 -9.37 5.97 -19.83
C ASP A 251 -9.01 4.68 -19.09
N PHE A 252 -7.76 4.52 -18.70
CA PHE A 252 -7.31 3.37 -17.92
C PHE A 252 -7.90 3.37 -16.51
N ALA A 253 -7.89 4.51 -15.81
CA ALA A 253 -8.47 4.61 -14.46
C ALA A 253 -9.99 4.42 -14.48
N SER A 254 -10.70 4.94 -15.48
CA SER A 254 -12.13 4.68 -15.67
C SER A 254 -12.40 3.18 -15.83
N LYS A 255 -11.63 2.48 -16.68
CA LYS A 255 -11.75 1.02 -16.84
C LYS A 255 -11.44 0.28 -15.53
N LEU A 256 -10.40 0.69 -14.81
CA LEU A 256 -10.03 0.11 -13.51
C LEU A 256 -11.19 0.21 -12.51
N ILE A 257 -11.81 1.38 -12.39
CA ILE A 257 -12.97 1.57 -11.51
C ILE A 257 -14.15 0.68 -11.93
N HIS A 258 -14.44 0.60 -13.23
CA HIS A 258 -15.51 -0.29 -13.72
C HIS A 258 -15.22 -1.76 -13.42
N THR A 259 -13.98 -2.21 -13.58
CA THR A 259 -13.57 -3.57 -13.20
C THR A 259 -13.74 -3.82 -11.70
N ILE A 260 -13.33 -2.86 -10.85
CA ILE A 260 -13.53 -2.93 -9.39
C ILE A 260 -15.02 -3.03 -9.06
N LYS A 261 -15.86 -2.20 -9.67
CA LYS A 261 -17.32 -2.24 -9.48
C LYS A 261 -17.89 -3.61 -9.83
N ALA A 262 -17.60 -4.10 -11.04
CA ALA A 262 -18.13 -5.37 -11.52
C ALA A 262 -17.69 -6.55 -10.63
N ARG A 263 -16.42 -6.58 -10.20
CA ARG A 263 -15.89 -7.60 -9.28
C ARG A 263 -16.56 -7.53 -7.91
N THR A 264 -16.78 -6.32 -7.40
CA THR A 264 -17.44 -6.10 -6.11
C THR A 264 -18.90 -6.55 -6.15
N GLU A 265 -19.58 -6.41 -7.29
CA GLU A 265 -20.98 -6.82 -7.52
C GLU A 265 -21.16 -8.33 -7.79
N ALA A 266 -20.26 -8.95 -8.57
CA ALA A 266 -20.42 -10.32 -9.08
C ALA A 266 -20.64 -11.40 -8.00
N GLU A 267 -20.28 -11.12 -6.75
CA GLU A 267 -20.43 -12.04 -5.63
C GLU A 267 -21.73 -11.84 -4.82
N GLN A 268 -22.49 -10.76 -5.04
CA GLN A 268 -23.86 -10.64 -4.48
C GLN A 268 -24.82 -11.64 -5.13
N SER A 269 -24.67 -11.87 -6.44
CA SER A 269 -25.51 -12.79 -7.20
C SER A 269 -25.33 -14.26 -6.80
N TYR A 270 -24.16 -14.65 -6.28
CA TYR A 270 -23.91 -16.02 -5.82
C TYR A 270 -24.58 -16.33 -4.48
N ARG A 271 -24.83 -15.35 -3.60
CA ARG A 271 -25.55 -15.56 -2.34
C ARG A 271 -27.07 -15.54 -2.48
N GLY A 272 -27.61 -14.87 -3.51
CA GLY A 272 -29.05 -14.86 -3.81
C GLY A 272 -29.57 -16.12 -4.51
N LEU A 273 -28.70 -16.98 -5.03
CA LEU A 273 -29.07 -18.25 -5.70
C LEU A 273 -29.09 -19.46 -4.76
N TYR A 274 -28.64 -19.30 -3.51
CA TYR A 274 -28.60 -20.36 -2.49
C TYR A 274 -29.27 -19.96 -1.17
N ALA A 275 -30.05 -18.88 -1.17
CA ALA A 275 -30.95 -18.48 -0.08
C ALA A 275 -32.40 -18.79 -0.49
#